data_AF-A0A7Y7C482-F1
#
_entry.id   AF-A0A7Y7C482-F1
#
_cell.length_a   1.000
_cell.length_b   1.000
_cell.length_c   1.000
_cell.angle_alpha   90.00
_cell.angle_beta   90.00
_cell.angle_gamma   90.00
#
_symmetry.space_group_name_H-M   'P 1'
#
loop_
_entity.id
_entity.type
_entity.pdbx_description
1 polymer ?
#
loop_
_entity_poly.entity_id
_entity_poly.type
_entity_poly.pdbx_seq_one_letter_code
_entity_poly.pdbx_strand_id
1 'polypeptide(L)'
;MSRVLAVDTTKGLKAVIDINQPGDQSQLGTYRNGAVVGRIAGYSWADPSLPDGTLLYGRLWTGLVDEYGRPAAMARYSEAKLPDGRTFPVCIVVGNPDGRVRTQPGSNPDTAVLPRELPVSAVERWP
;
A
#
# COMPACT_ATOMS: atom_id res chain seq x y z
N MET A 1 20.51 5.07 17.81
CA MET A 1 20.75 4.99 16.36
C MET A 1 19.48 4.47 15.71
N SER A 2 18.77 5.30 14.95
CA SER A 2 17.59 4.89 14.19
C SER A 2 18.06 3.97 13.07
N ARG A 3 17.65 2.69 13.10
CA ARG A 3 18.04 1.76 12.04
C ARG A 3 17.09 1.97 10.86
N VAL A 4 17.64 2.43 9.73
CA VAL A 4 16.88 2.70 8.51
C VAL A 4 16.80 1.41 7.69
N LEU A 5 15.62 1.09 7.18
CA LEU A 5 15.46 0.03 6.19
C LEU A 5 15.84 0.59 4.82
N ALA A 6 16.89 0.04 4.20
CA ALA A 6 17.31 0.44 2.86
C ALA A 6 16.42 -0.29 1.83
N VAL A 7 15.34 0.38 1.42
CA VAL A 7 14.43 -0.10 0.36
C VAL A 7 14.98 0.33 -1.00
N ASP A 8 15.18 -0.62 -1.90
CA ASP A 8 15.59 -0.42 -3.28
C ASP A 8 14.39 0.07 -4.11
N THR A 9 14.34 1.38 -4.36
CA THR A 9 13.28 2.03 -5.12
C THR A 9 13.28 1.69 -6.61
N THR A 10 14.31 1.00 -7.11
CA THR A 10 14.37 0.54 -8.51
C THR A 10 13.68 -0.80 -8.72
N LYS A 11 13.41 -1.55 -7.64
CA LYS A 11 12.66 -2.79 -7.70
C LYS A 11 11.18 -2.54 -7.48
N GLY A 12 10.35 -3.28 -8.21
CA GLY A 12 8.92 -3.27 -7.94
C GLY A 12 8.65 -3.84 -6.56
N LEU A 13 7.59 -3.34 -5.93
CA LEU A 13 6.98 -3.95 -4.76
C LEU A 13 5.48 -4.06 -5.02
N LYS A 14 4.86 -5.10 -4.48
CA LYS A 14 3.41 -5.21 -4.40
C LYS A 14 2.99 -5.54 -2.99
N ALA A 15 1.80 -5.09 -2.63
CA ALA A 15 1.22 -5.40 -1.35
C ALA A 15 -0.27 -5.69 -1.49
N VAL A 16 -0.76 -6.63 -0.69
CA VAL A 16 -2.17 -6.65 -0.30
C VAL A 16 -2.44 -5.38 0.51
N ILE A 17 -3.46 -4.60 0.16
CA ILE A 17 -3.72 -3.28 0.74
C ILE A 17 -4.16 -3.37 2.20
N ASP A 18 -5.06 -4.31 2.50
CA ASP A 18 -5.53 -4.56 3.85
C ASP A 18 -5.82 -6.05 4.02
N ILE A 19 -5.07 -6.71 4.90
CA ILE A 19 -5.22 -8.14 5.19
C ILE A 19 -6.54 -8.45 5.89
N ASN A 20 -7.21 -7.44 6.47
CA ASN A 20 -8.49 -7.63 7.16
C ASN A 20 -9.69 -7.70 6.20
N GLN A 21 -9.50 -7.34 4.93
CA GLN A 21 -10.54 -7.50 3.94
C GLN A 21 -10.72 -8.99 3.60
N PRO A 22 -11.94 -9.52 3.47
CA PRO A 22 -12.17 -10.92 3.11
C PRO A 22 -11.87 -11.19 1.62
N GLY A 23 -11.39 -12.40 1.30
CA GLY A 23 -11.16 -12.85 -0.08
C GLY A 23 -9.69 -13.01 -0.48
N ASP A 24 -9.47 -13.51 -1.70
CA ASP A 24 -8.15 -13.75 -2.29
C ASP A 24 -7.51 -12.48 -2.86
N GLN A 25 -6.18 -12.42 -2.97
CA GLN A 25 -5.44 -11.27 -3.49
C GLN A 25 -5.79 -10.87 -4.93
N SER A 26 -6.30 -11.80 -5.75
CA SER A 26 -6.74 -11.56 -7.12
C SER A 26 -8.10 -10.84 -7.24
N GLN A 27 -8.83 -10.71 -6.14
CA GLN A 27 -10.18 -10.14 -6.13
C GLN A 27 -10.17 -8.62 -5.90
N LEU A 28 -11.35 -8.01 -6.04
CA LEU A 28 -11.58 -6.63 -5.62
C LEU A 28 -11.90 -6.55 -4.12
N GLY A 29 -11.46 -5.47 -3.48
CA GLY A 29 -11.79 -5.12 -2.10
C GLY A 29 -12.59 -3.82 -2.05
N THR A 30 -13.36 -3.63 -0.97
CA THR A 30 -14.10 -2.40 -0.70
C THR A 30 -13.56 -1.76 0.57
N TYR A 31 -12.84 -0.66 0.39
CA TYR A 31 -12.08 0.01 1.42
C TYR A 31 -12.83 1.25 1.90
N ARG A 32 -12.71 1.56 3.20
CA ARG A 32 -13.20 2.79 3.81
C ARG A 32 -12.03 3.64 4.28
N ASN A 33 -12.28 4.93 4.48
CA ASN A 33 -11.37 5.80 5.21
C ASN A 33 -10.99 5.17 6.56
N GLY A 34 -9.69 5.02 6.85
CA GLY A 34 -9.27 4.48 8.14
C GLY A 34 -7.93 3.78 8.15
N ALA A 35 -7.60 3.21 9.31
CA ALA A 35 -6.41 2.40 9.48
C ALA A 35 -6.48 1.14 8.63
N VAL A 36 -5.35 0.75 8.05
CA VAL A 36 -5.20 -0.47 7.23
C VAL A 36 -3.91 -1.19 7.60
N VAL A 37 -3.89 -2.50 7.44
CA VAL A 37 -2.69 -3.32 7.59
C VAL A 37 -2.40 -4.02 6.28
N GLY A 38 -1.47 -3.48 5.52
CA GLY A 38 -0.99 -4.08 4.29
C GLY A 38 -0.05 -5.25 4.54
N ARG A 39 0.21 -6.04 3.50
CA ARG A 39 1.19 -7.12 3.53
C ARG A 39 1.94 -7.19 2.21
N ILE A 40 3.27 -7.15 2.26
CA ILE A 40 4.11 -7.33 1.08
C ILE A 40 3.84 -8.71 0.47
N ALA A 41 3.61 -8.72 -0.84
CA ALA A 41 3.48 -9.93 -1.63
C ALA A 41 4.85 -10.33 -2.20
N GLY A 42 5.31 -11.53 -1.84
CA GLY A 42 6.59 -12.10 -2.25
C GLY A 42 6.62 -12.47 -3.71
N TYR A 43 7.30 -11.66 -4.52
CA TYR A 43 7.67 -12.00 -5.87
C TYR A 43 9.19 -12.22 -5.97
N SER A 44 9.64 -13.11 -6.86
CA SER A 44 11.07 -13.41 -7.04
C SER A 44 11.91 -12.19 -7.45
N TRP A 45 11.27 -11.16 -8.01
CA TRP A 45 11.88 -9.88 -8.41
C TRP A 45 11.75 -8.77 -7.37
N ALA A 46 11.02 -9.00 -6.27
CA ALA A 46 10.80 -7.98 -5.24
C ALA A 46 12.08 -7.67 -4.46
N ASP A 47 12.13 -6.50 -3.84
CA ASP A 47 13.25 -6.11 -2.98
C ASP A 47 13.34 -7.02 -1.74
N PRO A 48 14.46 -7.73 -1.52
CA PRO A 48 14.63 -8.59 -0.34
C PRO A 48 14.65 -7.84 1.00
N SER A 49 14.79 -6.52 1.01
CA SER A 49 14.70 -5.71 2.24
C SER A 49 13.29 -5.75 2.86
N LEU A 50 12.27 -5.97 2.04
CA LEU A 50 10.86 -6.12 2.40
C LEU A 50 10.40 -7.52 1.97
N PRO A 51 10.78 -8.58 2.71
CA PRO A 51 10.42 -9.94 2.35
C PRO A 51 8.90 -10.18 2.38
N ASP A 52 8.48 -11.25 1.72
CA ASP A 52 7.09 -11.74 1.76
C ASP A 52 6.56 -11.82 3.20
N GLY A 53 5.31 -11.43 3.38
CA GLY A 53 4.68 -11.44 4.70
C GLY A 53 5.06 -10.28 5.62
N THR A 54 5.93 -9.36 5.19
CA THR A 54 6.16 -8.09 5.91
C THR A 54 4.83 -7.34 6.05
N LEU A 55 4.45 -7.00 7.28
CA LEU A 55 3.24 -6.23 7.57
C LEU A 55 3.52 -4.73 7.45
N LEU A 56 2.60 -4.00 6.84
CA LEU A 56 2.67 -2.56 6.65
C LEU A 56 1.52 -1.89 7.39
N TYR A 57 1.80 -1.09 8.41
CA TYR A 57 0.78 -0.38 9.18
C TYR A 57 0.60 1.03 8.63
N GLY A 58 -0.66 1.41 8.38
CA GLY A 58 -0.95 2.64 7.65
C GLY A 58 -2.38 3.12 7.74
N ARG A 59 -2.72 4.01 6.81
CA ARG A 59 -4.05 4.60 6.66
C ARG A 59 -4.41 4.71 5.17
N LEU A 60 -5.70 4.54 4.89
CA LEU A 60 -6.31 4.72 3.59
C LEU A 60 -7.28 5.91 3.61
N TRP A 61 -7.29 6.65 2.50
CA TRP A 61 -8.18 7.78 2.21
C TRP A 61 -8.98 7.54 0.94
N THR A 62 -10.30 7.75 0.99
CA THR A 62 -11.26 7.65 -0.12
C THR A 62 -11.77 9.03 -0.52
N GLY A 63 -12.55 9.10 -1.61
CA GLY A 63 -13.18 10.34 -2.07
C GLY A 63 -12.19 11.36 -2.63
N LEU A 64 -10.99 10.93 -3.00
CA LEU A 64 -9.97 11.77 -3.62
C LEU A 64 -10.19 11.85 -5.14
N VAL A 65 -9.45 12.76 -5.78
CA VAL A 65 -9.31 12.81 -7.23
C VAL A 65 -7.84 12.75 -7.64
N ASP A 66 -7.59 12.15 -8.80
CA ASP A 66 -6.27 12.19 -9.44
C ASP A 66 -6.01 13.52 -10.16
N GLU A 67 -4.81 13.66 -10.75
CA GLU A 67 -4.38 14.87 -11.47
C GLU A 67 -5.28 15.23 -12.67
N TYR A 68 -6.10 14.28 -13.15
CA TYR A 68 -7.05 14.49 -14.25
C TYR A 68 -8.49 14.64 -13.76
N GLY A 69 -8.71 14.81 -12.44
CA GLY A 69 -10.05 14.97 -11.85
C GLY A 69 -10.86 13.68 -11.78
N ARG A 70 -10.23 12.50 -11.91
CA ARG A 70 -10.93 11.20 -11.86
C ARG A 70 -10.94 10.64 -10.44
N PRO A 71 -11.99 9.88 -10.03
CA PRO A 71 -12.06 9.30 -8.70
C PRO A 71 -10.82 8.46 -8.35
N ALA A 72 -10.26 8.75 -7.17
CA ALA A 72 -9.05 8.13 -6.67
C ALA A 72 -9.14 7.84 -5.17
N ALA A 73 -8.25 6.98 -4.72
CA ALA A 73 -7.96 6.68 -3.33
C ALA A 73 -6.46 6.75 -3.10
N MET A 74 -6.06 6.82 -1.84
CA MET A 74 -4.66 6.81 -1.44
C MET A 74 -4.50 5.94 -0.21
N ALA A 75 -3.43 5.16 -0.15
CA ALA A 75 -3.03 4.49 1.08
C ALA A 75 -1.55 4.72 1.31
N ARG A 76 -1.20 5.01 2.57
CA ARG A 76 0.17 5.27 3.04
C ARG A 76 0.47 4.36 4.21
N TYR A 77 1.66 3.78 4.23
CA TYR A 77 2.16 2.97 5.34
C TYR A 77 3.38 3.63 5.94
N SER A 78 3.34 3.83 7.25
CA SER A 78 4.39 4.52 8.02
C SER A 78 5.30 3.58 8.79
N GLU A 79 4.90 2.32 8.94
CA GLU A 79 5.64 1.32 9.70
C GLU A 79 5.61 -0.04 8.99
N ALA A 80 6.78 -0.70 8.93
CA ALA A 80 6.93 -2.05 8.43
C ALA A 80 7.39 -2.98 9.56
N LYS A 81 6.70 -4.10 9.74
CA LYS A 81 7.09 -5.18 10.66
C LYS A 81 7.49 -6.41 9.85
N LEU A 82 8.79 -6.70 9.88
CA LEU A 82 9.37 -7.83 9.17
C LEU A 82 8.92 -9.17 9.79
N PRO A 83 9.01 -10.29 9.05
CA PRO A 83 8.66 -11.62 9.57
C PRO A 83 9.44 -12.05 10.81
N ASP A 84 10.66 -11.54 11.00
CA ASP A 84 11.48 -11.76 12.20
C ASP A 84 11.08 -10.89 13.41
N GLY A 85 10.01 -10.09 13.26
CA GLY A 85 9.46 -9.24 14.30
C GLY A 85 10.11 -7.87 14.43
N ARG A 86 11.18 -7.57 13.68
CA ARG A 86 11.78 -6.22 13.68
C ARG A 86 10.85 -5.21 13.01
N THR A 87 10.78 -4.02 13.59
CA THR A 87 9.94 -2.92 13.11
C THR A 87 10.79 -1.76 12.61
N PHE A 88 10.40 -1.18 11.48
CA PHE A 88 11.08 -0.06 10.85
C PHE A 88 10.10 1.04 10.45
N PRO A 89 10.44 2.33 10.65
CA PRO A 89 9.72 3.42 10.00
C PRO A 89 9.93 3.34 8.49
N VAL A 90 8.86 3.53 7.72
CA VAL A 90 8.90 3.52 6.25
C VAL A 90 8.03 4.64 5.69
N CYS A 91 8.28 5.00 4.45
CA CYS A 91 7.41 5.87 3.67
C CYS A 91 6.98 5.14 2.40
N ILE A 92 5.88 4.40 2.47
CA ILE A 92 5.38 3.60 1.34
C ILE A 92 3.97 4.06 0.98
N VAL A 93 3.72 4.26 -0.31
CA VAL A 93 2.39 4.58 -0.86
C VAL A 93 1.91 3.47 -1.77
N VAL A 94 0.59 3.26 -1.82
CA VAL A 94 -0.01 2.36 -2.81
C VAL A 94 -0.04 3.04 -4.18
N GLY A 95 0.30 2.28 -5.23
CA GLY A 95 0.44 2.74 -6.59
C GLY A 95 1.82 3.29 -6.90
N ASN A 96 1.84 4.28 -7.80
CA ASN A 96 3.02 5.01 -8.20
C ASN A 96 3.45 6.02 -7.11
N PRO A 97 4.62 6.68 -7.23
CA PRO A 97 5.12 7.62 -6.21
C PRO A 97 4.21 8.82 -5.89
N ASP A 98 3.25 9.17 -6.75
CA ASP A 98 2.22 10.19 -6.46
C ASP A 98 1.14 9.71 -5.47
N GLY A 99 1.12 8.40 -5.19
CA GLY A 99 0.31 7.75 -4.17
C GLY A 99 -1.20 7.74 -4.44
N ARG A 100 -1.65 8.17 -5.62
CA ARG A 100 -3.07 8.15 -5.99
C ARG A 100 -3.34 6.96 -6.89
N VAL A 101 -4.35 6.19 -6.53
CA VAL A 101 -4.82 5.06 -7.33
C VAL A 101 -6.24 5.32 -7.77
N ARG A 102 -6.47 5.21 -9.08
CA ARG A 102 -7.80 5.29 -9.66
C ARG A 102 -8.70 4.20 -9.08
N THR A 103 -9.87 4.59 -8.60
CA THR A 103 -10.84 3.64 -8.06
C THR A 103 -11.66 2.98 -9.17
N GLN A 104 -12.19 1.79 -8.89
CA GLN A 104 -13.04 1.04 -9.83
C GLN A 104 -14.53 1.44 -9.73
N PRO A 105 -15.36 1.06 -10.72
CA PRO A 105 -16.81 1.21 -10.62
C PRO A 105 -17.38 0.63 -9.31
N GLY A 106 -18.40 1.28 -8.75
CA GLY A 106 -18.94 0.96 -7.43
C GLY A 106 -18.32 1.78 -6.28
N SER A 107 -17.27 2.54 -6.55
CA SER A 107 -16.69 3.48 -5.58
C SER A 107 -17.56 4.74 -5.41
N ASN A 108 -17.49 5.34 -4.22
CA ASN A 108 -18.17 6.58 -3.86
C ASN A 108 -17.28 7.37 -2.87
N PRO A 109 -17.69 8.56 -2.38
CA PRO A 109 -16.85 9.35 -1.47
C PRO A 109 -16.40 8.62 -0.19
N ASP A 110 -17.21 7.69 0.33
CA ASP A 110 -16.95 6.98 1.60
C ASP A 110 -16.28 5.61 1.42
N THR A 111 -16.34 5.05 0.20
CA THR A 111 -15.79 3.74 -0.11
C THR A 111 -15.03 3.71 -1.44
N ALA A 112 -13.83 3.14 -1.44
CA ALA A 112 -13.06 2.87 -2.64
C ALA A 112 -13.07 1.38 -2.99
N VAL A 113 -13.41 1.06 -4.24
CA VAL A 113 -13.26 -0.29 -4.82
C VAL A 113 -11.91 -0.35 -5.52
N LEU A 114 -11.03 -1.24 -5.09
CA LEU A 114 -9.67 -1.40 -5.62
C LEU A 114 -9.32 -2.89 -5.77
N PRO A 115 -8.38 -3.26 -6.66
CA PRO A 115 -7.74 -4.57 -6.57
C PRO A 115 -7.15 -4.76 -5.18
N ARG A 116 -7.25 -5.98 -4.63
CA ARG A 116 -6.76 -6.25 -3.27
C ARG A 116 -5.25 -6.20 -3.17
N GLU A 117 -4.57 -6.54 -4.25
CA GLU A 117 -3.13 -6.41 -4.41
C GLU A 117 -2.81 -5.33 -5.45
N LEU A 118 -1.95 -4.38 -5.08
CA LEU A 118 -1.48 -3.32 -5.96
C LEU A 118 0.03 -3.14 -5.84
N PRO A 119 0.67 -2.53 -6.85
CA PRO A 119 2.01 -1.96 -6.70
C PRO A 119 2.07 -1.03 -5.49
N VAL A 120 3.23 -0.96 -4.85
CA VAL A 120 3.55 0.04 -3.83
C VAL A 120 4.90 0.67 -4.14
N SER A 121 5.05 1.94 -3.79
CA SER A 121 6.27 2.72 -4.03
C SER A 121 6.81 3.24 -2.71
N ALA A 122 8.11 3.04 -2.46
CA ALA A 122 8.81 3.75 -1.41
C ALA A 122 9.11 5.18 -1.87
N VAL A 123 8.85 6.16 -1.01
CA VAL A 123 8.97 7.60 -1.30
C VAL A 123 9.79 8.30 -0.22
N GLU A 124 10.52 9.35 -0.58
CA GLU A 124 11.31 10.12 0.41
C GLU A 124 10.44 11.03 1.28
N ARG A 125 9.29 11.46 0.75
CA ARG A 125 8.30 12.30 1.44
C ARG A 125 6.90 11.97 0.95
N TRP A 126 5.90 12.26 1.76
CA TRP A 126 4.53 12.04 1.36
C TRP A 126 4.09 12.95 0.20
N PRO A 127 3.35 12.40 -0.78
CA PRO A 127 2.80 13.19 -1.89
C PRO A 127 1.54 13.99 -1.49
#